data_AF-X1K0L5-F1
#
_entry.id   AF-X1K0L5-F1
#
_cell.length_a   1.000
_cell.length_b   1.000
_cell.length_c   1.000
_cell.angle_alpha   90.00
_cell.angle_beta   90.00
_cell.angle_gamma   90.00
#
_symmetry.space_group_name_H-M   'P 1'
#
loop_
_entity.id
_entity.type
_entity.pdbx_description
1 polymer ?
#
loop_
_entity_poly.entity_id
_entity_poly.type
_entity_poly.pdbx_seq_one_letter_code
_entity_poly.pdbx_strand_id
1 'polypeptide(L)' 'SGNYLLIIIQPAGSNAYTTTFPAGICWANSTKVSVPTADNNRCIVSFVFDDEDGDKWYCQGTETFATDD' A
#
# COMPACT_ATOMS: atom_id res chain seq x y z
N SER A 1 -3.10 7.87 -18.11
CA SER A 1 -3.19 7.48 -16.69
C SER A 1 -3.66 6.04 -16.48
N GLY A 2 -3.19 5.36 -15.42
CA GLY A 2 -3.53 3.96 -15.09
C GLY A 2 -3.69 3.73 -13.59
N ASN A 3 -4.59 2.82 -13.20
CA ASN A 3 -4.85 2.45 -11.80
C ASN A 3 -4.26 1.08 -11.49
N TYR A 4 -3.46 0.99 -10.43
CA TYR A 4 -2.79 -0.24 -10.00
C TYR A 4 -3.11 -0.52 -8.54
N LEU A 5 -3.23 -1.80 -8.19
CA LEU A 5 -3.50 -2.24 -6.83
C LEU A 5 -2.38 -3.17 -6.36
N LEU A 6 -1.81 -2.88 -5.19
CA LEU A 6 -0.93 -3.78 -4.46
C LEU A 6 -1.70 -4.37 -3.28
N ILE A 7 -1.79 -5.70 -3.22
CA ILE A 7 -2.41 -6.41 -2.10
C ILE A 7 -1.30 -7.07 -1.29
N ILE A 8 -1.24 -6.73 -0.01
CA ILE A 8 -0.28 -7.27 0.95
C ILE A 8 -1.05 -8.13 1.95
N ILE A 9 -0.63 -9.37 2.15
CA ILE A 9 -1.26 -10.30 3.10
C ILE A 9 -0.18 -10.74 4.08
N GLN A 10 -0.41 -10.51 5.37
CA GLN A 10 0.45 -10.96 6.46
C GLN A 10 -0.02 -12.34 6.93
N PRO A 11 0.68 -13.43 6.59
CA PRO A 11 0.29 -14.77 7.01
C PRO A 11 0.47 -14.96 8.52
N ALA A 12 -0.43 -15.72 9.15
CA ALA A 12 -0.35 -16.07 10.57
C ALA A 12 0.97 -16.77 10.91
N GLY A 13 1.59 -16.43 12.05
CA GLY A 13 2.69 -17.20 12.63
C GLY A 13 4.00 -17.14 11.84
N SER A 14 4.06 -16.29 10.82
CA SER A 14 5.28 -15.91 10.12
C SER A 14 5.65 -14.50 10.57
N ASN A 15 6.94 -14.22 10.78
CA ASN A 15 7.39 -12.87 11.11
C ASN A 15 6.76 -11.86 10.15
N ALA A 16 6.10 -10.84 10.70
CA ALA A 16 5.41 -9.83 9.90
C ALA A 16 6.34 -9.21 8.85
N TYR A 17 5.87 -9.13 7.61
CA TYR A 17 6.59 -8.50 6.52
C TYR A 17 6.64 -6.98 6.72
N THR A 18 7.84 -6.42 6.55
CA THR A 18 8.02 -4.98 6.45
C THR A 18 7.98 -4.56 4.99
N THR A 19 7.33 -3.43 4.70
CA THR A 19 7.26 -2.86 3.35
C THR A 19 8.01 -1.54 3.32
N THR A 20 8.87 -1.34 2.32
CA THR A 20 9.54 -0.07 2.06
C THR A 20 9.15 0.43 0.68
N PHE A 21 8.65 1.67 0.62
CA PHE A 21 8.32 2.33 -0.64
C PHE A 21 9.53 3.10 -1.18
N PRO A 22 9.83 3.01 -2.50
CA PRO A 22 10.89 3.78 -3.13
C PRO A 22 10.75 5.29 -2.95
N ALA A 23 11.87 6.00 -3.02
CA ALA A 23 11.86 7.47 -3.08
C ALA A 23 11.14 7.94 -4.37
N GLY A 24 10.35 9.01 -4.26
CA GLY A 24 9.61 9.58 -5.40
C GLY A 24 8.13 9.16 -5.50
N ILE A 25 7.66 8.21 -4.69
CA ILE A 25 6.22 7.96 -4.55
C ILE A 25 5.57 9.15 -3.84
N CYS A 26 4.53 9.70 -4.47
CA CYS A 26 3.75 10.80 -3.94
C CYS A 26 2.58 10.25 -3.11
N TRP A 27 2.36 10.84 -1.94
CA TRP A 27 1.27 10.43 -1.06
C TRP A 27 0.07 11.34 -1.23
N ALA A 28 -1.13 10.78 -1.43
CA ALA A 28 -2.36 11.57 -1.33
C ALA A 28 -2.38 12.20 0.08
N ASN A 29 -2.29 13.52 0.16
CA ASN A 29 -2.22 14.29 1.41
C ASN A 29 -0.86 14.34 2.12
N SER A 30 0.25 14.11 1.40
CA SER A 30 1.62 14.23 1.95
C SER A 30 1.94 13.30 3.14
N THR A 31 1.05 12.34 3.43
CA THR A 31 1.19 11.42 4.55
C THR A 31 1.62 10.07 4.03
N LYS A 32 2.83 9.64 4.44
CA LYS A 32 3.35 8.33 4.04
C LYS A 32 2.39 7.23 4.47
N VAL A 33 1.99 6.38 3.54
CA VAL A 33 1.18 5.21 3.86
C VAL A 33 1.98 4.22 4.70
N SER A 34 1.34 3.77 5.78
CA SER A 34 1.82 2.69 6.63
C SER A 34 1.05 1.41 6.32
N VAL A 35 1.75 0.29 6.26
CA VAL A 35 1.15 -1.03 6.08
C VAL A 35 1.14 -1.73 7.44
N PRO A 36 0.03 -2.39 7.84
CA PRO A 36 -0.01 -3.15 9.08
C PRO A 36 1.04 -4.26 9.10
N THR A 37 1.66 -4.44 10.27
CA THR A 37 2.67 -5.46 10.56
C THR A 37 2.18 -6.46 11.60
N ALA A 38 0.88 -6.50 11.90
CA ALA A 38 0.32 -7.53 12.76
C ALA A 38 -0.15 -8.71 11.91
N ASP A 39 -0.01 -9.92 12.46
CA ASP A 39 -0.41 -11.18 11.83
C ASP A 39 -1.89 -11.16 11.40
N ASN A 40 -2.22 -11.93 10.36
CA ASN A 40 -3.58 -12.09 9.82
C ASN A 40 -4.22 -10.79 9.31
N ASN A 41 -3.40 -9.79 8.96
CA ASN A 41 -3.89 -8.57 8.32
C ASN A 41 -3.70 -8.60 6.81
N ARG A 42 -4.74 -8.19 6.11
CA ARG A 42 -4.68 -7.84 4.69
C ARG A 42 -4.65 -6.32 4.54
N CYS A 43 -3.79 -5.80 3.67
CA CYS A 43 -3.71 -4.39 3.30
C CYS A 43 -3.82 -4.22 1.78
N ILE A 44 -4.66 -3.30 1.31
CA ILE A 44 -4.75 -2.92 -0.11
C ILE A 44 -4.19 -1.51 -0.28
N VAL A 45 -3.21 -1.34 -1.15
CA VAL A 45 -2.59 -0.05 -1.48
C VAL A 45 -2.91 0.29 -2.93
N SER A 46 -3.64 1.38 -3.15
CA SER A 46 -4.05 1.82 -4.49
C SER A 46 -3.10 2.87 -5.03
N PHE A 47 -2.58 2.67 -6.24
CA PHE A 47 -1.72 3.61 -6.94
C PHE A 47 -2.34 4.11 -8.24
N VAL A 48 -2.18 5.40 -8.51
CA VAL A 48 -2.48 5.98 -9.83
C VAL A 48 -1.18 6.45 -10.47
N PHE A 49 -0.97 6.07 -11.72
CA PHE A 49 0.07 6.63 -12.58
C PHE A 49 -0.58 7.71 -13.44
N ASP A 50 -0.14 8.96 -13.28
CA ASP A 50 -0.55 10.07 -14.13
C ASP A 50 0.59 10.45 -15.08
N ASP A 51 0.31 10.41 -16.39
CA ASP A 51 1.25 10.63 -17.48
C ASP A 51 1.25 12.08 -17.99
N GLU A 52 0.24 12.89 -17.65
CA GLU A 52 0.11 14.25 -18.20
C GLU A 52 0.98 15.30 -17.47
N ASP A 53 1.27 15.14 -16.17
CA ASP A 53 1.93 16.18 -15.34
C ASP A 53 3.28 15.74 -14.69
N GLY A 54 3.88 14.68 -15.23
CA GLY A 54 5.17 14.15 -14.79
C GLY A 54 5.01 12.98 -13.83
N ASP A 55 5.33 11.79 -14.34
CA ASP A 55 5.42 10.46 -13.72
C ASP A 55 5.33 10.45 -12.19
N LYS A 56 4.12 10.46 -11.64
CA LYS A 56 3.90 10.34 -10.20
C LYS A 56 2.97 9.19 -9.90
N TRP A 57 3.44 8.32 -9.01
CA TRP A 57 2.63 7.28 -8.39
C TRP A 57 1.92 7.90 -7.19
N TYR A 58 0.59 7.95 -7.25
CA TYR A 58 -0.26 8.48 -6.16
C TYR A 58 -0.87 7.36 -5.36
N CYS A 59 -0.49 7.25 -4.09
CA CYS A 59 -1.12 6.30 -3.19
C CYS A 59 -2.42 6.86 -2.60
N GLN A 60 -3.57 6.20 -2.82
CA GLN A 60 -4.90 6.72 -2.48
C GLN A 60 -5.50 6.20 -1.15
N GLY A 61 -4.93 5.16 -0.53
CA GLY A 61 -5.41 4.70 0.76
C GLY A 61 -4.92 3.30 1.13
N THR A 62 -5.27 2.90 2.36
CA THR A 62 -5.07 1.55 2.89
C THR A 62 -6.34 1.05 3.56
N GLU A 63 -6.75 -0.17 3.23
CA GLU A 63 -7.81 -0.87 3.96
C GLU A 63 -7.21 -2.08 4.68
N THR A 64 -7.42 -2.18 5.99
CA THR A 64 -6.97 -3.33 6.79
C THR A 64 -8.16 -4.18 7.22
N PHE A 65 -8.07 -5.48 6.96
CA PHE A 65 -9.05 -6.45 7.41
C PHE A 65 -8.33 -7.56 8.18
N ALA A 66 -8.86 -7.94 9.34
CA ALA A 66 -8.53 -9.21 9.96
C ALA A 66 -9.05 -10.30 9.01
N THR A 67 -8.21 -11.25 8.62
CA THR A 67 -8.70 -12.47 7.99
C THR A 67 -9.34 -13.31 9.09
N ASP A 68 -10.65 -13.57 8.98
CA ASP A 68 -11.30 -14.57 9.81
C ASP A 68 -10.55 -15.91 9.64
N ASP A 69 -10.18 -16.49 10.79
CA ASP A 69 -9.39 -17.73 10.93
C ASP A 69 -10.10 -18.94 10.31
#